data_AF-A0A552LMQ9-F1
#
_entry.id   AF-A0A552LMQ9-F1
#
_cell.length_a   1.000
_cell.length_b   1.000
_cell.length_c   1.000
_cell.angle_alpha   90.00
_cell.angle_beta   90.00
_cell.angle_gamma   90.00
#
_symmetry.space_group_name_H-M   'P 1'
#
loop_
_entity.id
_entity.type
_entity.pdbx_description
1 polymer ?
#
loop_
_entity_poly.entity_id
_entity_poly.type
_entity_poly.pdbx_seq_one_letter_code
_entity_poly.pdbx_strand_id
1 'polypeptide(L)' 'HNTSQNCSNCGQKVPKSLSTRTHICPHCGYVEDRDINAAINILKKGLSTVGHTGTHAWGEIPSGLVGYVLSD' A
#
# COMPACT_ATOMS: atom_id res chain seq x y z
N HIS A 1 6.61 -7.89 6.31
CA HIS A 1 8.04 -7.95 6.69
C HIS A 1 8.88 -7.97 5.40
N ASN A 2 10.03 -7.27 5.31
CA ASN A 2 10.86 -6.97 4.10
C ASN A 2 10.69 -5.59 3.40
N THR A 3 10.22 -4.55 4.08
CA THR A 3 10.09 -3.20 3.49
C THR A 3 11.40 -2.53 3.11
N SER A 4 12.53 -2.92 3.72
CA SER A 4 13.87 -2.41 3.39
C SER A 4 14.47 -3.02 2.11
N GLN A 5 13.92 -4.15 1.65
CA GLN A 5 14.40 -4.88 0.47
C GLN A 5 13.78 -4.32 -0.81
N ASN A 6 12.52 -3.88 -0.76
CA ASN A 6 11.86 -3.31 -1.93
C ASN A 6 12.36 -1.89 -2.17
N CYS A 7 12.64 -1.56 -3.43
CA CYS A 7 12.91 -0.19 -3.82
C CYS A 7 11.63 0.63 -3.69
N SER A 8 11.69 1.70 -2.91
CA SER A 8 10.56 2.62 -2.76
C SER A 8 10.23 3.38 -4.05
N ASN A 9 11.19 3.54 -4.96
CA ASN A 9 10.97 4.20 -6.25
C ASN A 9 10.28 3.28 -7.27
N CYS A 10 10.86 2.11 -7.57
CA CYS A 10 10.40 1.23 -8.65
C CYS A 10 9.71 -0.07 -8.19
N GLY A 11 9.64 -0.34 -6.88
CA GLY A 11 9.00 -1.54 -6.32
C GLY A 11 9.82 -2.83 -6.41
N GLN A 12 10.89 -2.87 -7.22
CA GLN A 12 11.72 -4.07 -7.39
C GLN A 12 12.46 -4.46 -6.11
N LYS A 13 12.61 -5.76 -5.88
CA LYS A 13 13.30 -6.30 -4.70
C LYS A 13 14.81 -6.24 -4.91
N VAL A 14 15.51 -5.66 -3.94
CA VAL A 14 16.97 -5.54 -3.91
C VAL A 14 17.49 -6.29 -2.67
N PRO A 15 17.88 -7.56 -2.81
CA PRO A 15 18.39 -8.38 -1.71
C PRO A 15 19.63 -7.76 -1.07
N LYS A 16 19.61 -7.54 0.24
CA LYS A 16 20.75 -7.02 1.00
C LYS A 16 20.73 -7.46 2.46
N SER A 17 21.90 -7.51 3.09
CA SER A 17 22.04 -7.79 4.52
C SER A 17 21.60 -6.60 5.38
N LEU A 18 21.32 -6.86 6.67
CA LEU A 18 21.08 -5.81 7.67
C LEU A 18 22.33 -4.94 7.97
N SER A 19 23.53 -5.36 7.54
CA SER A 19 24.72 -4.52 7.63
C SER A 19 24.81 -3.47 6.53
N THR A 20 24.09 -3.67 5.41
CA THR A 20 24.06 -2.72 4.31
C THR A 20 23.15 -1.54 4.68
N ARG A 21 23.73 -0.37 4.96
CA ARG A 21 23.00 0.85 5.36
C ARG A 21 22.48 1.67 4.19
N THR A 22 23.14 1.62 3.03
CA THR A 22 22.69 2.32 1.83
C THR A 22 21.81 1.43 0.96
N HIS A 23 20.64 1.92 0.58
CA HIS A 23 19.82 1.33 -0.47
C HIS A 23 20.27 1.85 -1.84
N ILE A 24 20.88 0.99 -2.65
CA ILE A 24 21.19 1.26 -4.06
C ILE A 24 20.33 0.32 -4.90
N CYS A 25 19.49 0.87 -5.77
CA CYS A 25 18.62 0.08 -6.64
C CYS A 25 19.24 -0.09 -8.04
N PRO A 26 19.65 -1.30 -8.46
CA PRO A 26 20.24 -1.52 -9.77
C PRO A 26 19.21 -1.41 -10.92
N HIS A 27 17.92 -1.43 -10.61
CA HIS A 27 16.85 -1.41 -11.61
C HIS A 27 16.45 0.02 -12.04
N CYS A 28 16.63 1.01 -11.16
CA CYS A 28 16.20 2.39 -11.43
C CYS A 28 17.21 3.46 -11.01
N GLY A 29 18.35 3.08 -10.44
CA GLY A 29 19.39 4.01 -10.00
C GLY A 29 19.08 4.75 -8.69
N TYR A 30 17.98 4.43 -8.00
CA TYR A 30 17.62 5.08 -6.74
C TYR A 30 18.65 4.79 -5.64
N VAL A 31 19.17 5.83 -5.00
CA VAL A 31 20.16 5.76 -3.91
C VAL A 31 19.65 6.55 -2.73
N GLU A 32 19.53 5.91 -1.57
CA GLU A 32 19.09 6.53 -0.32
C GLU A 32 19.53 5.68 0.89
N ASP A 33 19.40 6.17 2.12
CA ASP A 33 19.50 5.33 3.31
C ASP A 33 18.42 4.23 3.32
N ARG A 34 18.80 3.03 3.80
CA ARG A 34 17.93 1.86 3.85
C ARG A 34 16.71 2.08 4.74
N ASP A 35 16.87 2.75 5.87
CA ASP A 35 15.82 2.96 6.85
C ASP A 35 14.83 4.01 6.32
N ILE A 36 15.31 5.04 5.61
CA ILE A 36 14.47 5.99 4.84
C ILE A 36 13.68 5.26 3.75
N ASN A 37 14.33 4.44 2.91
CA ASN A 37 13.65 3.65 1.88
C ASN A 37 12.57 2.73 2.49
N ALA A 38 12.85 2.11 3.64
CA ALA A 38 11.89 1.29 4.36
C ALA A 38 10.69 2.10 4.88
N ALA A 39 10.93 3.29 5.43
CA ALA A 39 9.88 4.20 5.91
C ALA A 39 8.94 4.63 4.78
N ILE A 40 9.47 4.98 3.60
CA ILE A 40 8.68 5.32 2.43
C ILE A 40 7.79 4.14 2.01
N ASN A 41 8.33 2.92 1.99
CA ASN A 41 7.54 1.73 1.69
C ASN A 41 6.44 1.46 2.71
N ILE A 42 6.67 1.74 4.00
CA ILE A 42 5.65 1.63 5.04
C ILE A 42 4.56 2.69 4.83
N LEU A 43 4.94 3.94 4.56
CA LEU A 43 4.00 5.03 4.26
C LEU A 43 3.11 4.66 3.07
N LYS A 44 3.70 4.23 1.94
CA LYS A 44 2.95 3.81 0.75
C LYS A 44 1.96 2.69 1.04
N LYS A 45 2.34 1.72 1.88
CA LYS A 45 1.43 0.65 2.32
C LYS A 45 0.30 1.19 3.19
N GLY A 46 0.60 2.04 4.17
CA GLY A 46 -0.42 2.66 5.02
C GLY A 46 -1.44 3.47 4.21
N LEU A 47 -0.97 4.24 3.23
CA LEU A 47 -1.84 4.98 2.30
C LEU A 47 -2.66 4.05 1.38
N SER A 48 -2.12 2.90 0.97
CA SER A 48 -2.89 1.93 0.17
C SER A 48 -4.03 1.26 0.97
N THR A 49 -3.94 1.23 2.29
CA THR A 49 -4.95 0.59 3.17
C THR A 49 -6.15 1.50 3.48
N VAL A 50 -6.08 2.81 3.24
CA VAL A 50 -7.21 3.74 3.51
C VAL A 50 -8.40 3.55 2.54
N GLY A 51 -8.31 2.64 1.57
CA GLY A 51 -9.37 2.30 0.62
C GLY A 51 -10.40 1.26 1.11
N HIS A 52 -10.18 0.62 2.26
CA HIS A 52 -11.26 -0.10 2.96
C HIS A 52 -11.89 0.82 3.99
N THR A 53 -12.50 1.93 3.52
CA THR A 53 -13.62 2.50 4.26
C THR A 53 -14.61 1.35 4.43
N GLY A 54 -14.84 0.91 5.66
CA GLY A 54 -15.70 -0.23 5.95
C GLY A 54 -17.07 -0.02 5.33
N THR A 55 -17.31 -0.67 4.20
CA THR A 55 -18.60 -0.71 3.53
C THR A 55 -19.50 -1.63 4.37
N HIS A 56 -20.21 -0.99 5.30
CA HIS A 56 -21.46 -1.40 5.97
C HIS A 56 -21.42 -2.56 6.98
N ALA A 57 -21.18 -2.23 8.25
CA ALA A 57 -21.96 -2.85 9.32
C ALA A 57 -23.24 -2.02 9.51
N TRP A 58 -24.37 -2.72 9.69
CA TRP A 58 -25.74 -2.24 9.94
C TRP A 58 -26.59 -1.88 8.70
N GLY A 59 -27.14 -2.91 8.05
CA GLY A 59 -28.41 -2.82 7.32
C GLY A 59 -28.31 -2.86 5.79
N GLU A 60 -28.04 -4.04 5.23
CA GLU A 60 -28.24 -4.29 3.80
C GLU A 60 -29.74 -4.22 3.47
N ILE A 61 -30.17 -3.18 2.76
CA ILE A 61 -31.31 -3.31 1.85
C ILE A 61 -30.73 -3.90 0.56
N PRO A 62 -31.14 -5.11 0.13
CA PRO A 62 -30.66 -5.67 -1.13
C PRO A 62 -31.03 -4.75 -2.29
N SER A 63 -30.13 -4.58 -3.26
CA SER A 63 -30.31 -3.74 -4.46
C SER A 63 -31.54 -4.09 -5.34
N GLY A 64 -32.38 -5.05 -4.95
CA GLY A 64 -33.66 -5.34 -5.59
C GLY A 64 -34.85 -4.46 -5.14
N LEU A 65 -34.71 -3.64 -4.09
CA LEU A 65 -35.83 -2.83 -3.55
C LEU A 65 -35.92 -1.39 -4.08
N VAL A 66 -35.05 -1.00 -5.03
CA VAL A 66 -35.09 0.33 -5.68
C VAL A 66 -36.41 0.57 -6.44
N GLY A 67 -37.20 -0.48 -6.71
CA GLY A 67 -38.45 -0.38 -7.47
C GLY A 67 -39.75 -0.05 -6.71
N TYR A 68 -39.78 -0.03 -5.36
CA TYR A 68 -41.07 0.08 -4.64
C TYR A 68 -41.38 1.48 -4.06
N VAL A 69 -40.47 2.45 -4.11
CA VAL A 69 -40.67 3.73 -3.37
C VAL A 69 -41.03 4.94 -4.25
N LEU A 70 -41.30 4.75 -5.54
CA LEU A 70 -41.79 5.84 -6.41
C LEU A 70 -42.87 5.36 -7.37
N SER A 71 -44.06 5.08 -6.84
CA SER A 71 -45.35 5.31 -7.50
C SER A 71 -46.44 5.19 -6.43
N ASP A 72 -47.08 6.32 -6.11
CA ASP A 72 -48.38 6.39 -5.42
C ASP A 72 -49.46 5.53 -6.12
#